data_AF-A0A0S2SIW2-F1
#
_entry.id   AF-A0A0S2SIW2-F1
#
_cell.length_a   1.000
_cell.length_b   1.000
_cell.length_c   1.000
_cell.angle_alpha   90.00
_cell.angle_beta   90.00
_cell.angle_gamma   90.00
#
_symmetry.space_group_name_H-M   'P 1'
#
loop_
_entity.id
_entity.type
_entity.pdbx_description
1 polymer ?
#
loop_
_entity_poly.entity_id
_entity_poly.type
_entity_poly.pdbx_seq_one_letter_code
_entity_poly.pdbx_strand_id
1 'polypeptide(L)'
;MTNQTDKMRKNALGHFVPESLIPAVDLLRDDLTTRLCTEAKEEQLRLLARKASIAQEIEAFMDLSAAEYGVQYGGTKGNVTLTSFDGRFQVVRAIGEHRKFDERLQTAKTLIDGCIGRWSEGSSNEIRALVDHAFRVNKGGHVDVNQVLSLRKLDIQDAEWKEAMQAIADAITVVGKAEYIRFYEKTGTGAYKAIVIDWSKL
;
A
#
# COMPACT_ATOMS: atom_id res chain seq x y z
N MET A 1 -38.61 19.74 43.40
CA MET A 1 -37.65 20.31 42.43
C MET A 1 -36.84 19.16 41.89
N THR A 2 -37.12 18.74 40.67
CA THR A 2 -36.43 17.60 40.03
C THR A 2 -35.05 18.08 39.59
N ASN A 3 -33.98 17.58 40.22
CA ASN A 3 -32.62 17.81 39.76
C ASN A 3 -32.45 17.13 38.39
N GLN A 4 -32.63 17.90 37.32
CA GLN A 4 -32.31 17.44 35.98
C GLN A 4 -30.79 17.49 35.85
N THR A 5 -30.14 16.34 35.92
CA THR A 5 -28.69 16.21 35.72
C THR A 5 -28.35 16.76 34.35
N ASP A 6 -27.59 17.86 34.30
CA ASP A 6 -27.17 18.47 33.06
C ASP A 6 -26.28 17.50 32.28
N LYS A 7 -26.51 17.38 30.98
CA LYS A 7 -25.79 16.43 30.13
C LYS A 7 -24.37 16.95 29.94
N MET A 8 -23.37 16.09 30.14
CA MET A 8 -21.96 16.49 30.05
C MET A 8 -21.37 16.04 28.71
N ARG A 9 -20.57 16.88 28.04
CA ARG A 9 -19.77 16.51 26.86
C ARG A 9 -18.28 16.64 27.15
N LYS A 10 -17.46 15.77 26.53
CA LYS A 10 -16.00 15.81 26.63
C LYS A 10 -15.42 16.67 25.51
N ASN A 11 -14.64 17.69 25.84
CA ASN A 11 -13.97 18.54 24.86
C ASN A 11 -12.65 17.93 24.34
N ALA A 12 -12.01 18.58 23.37
CA ALA A 12 -10.77 18.10 22.74
C ALA A 12 -9.57 17.98 23.70
N LEU A 13 -9.53 18.73 24.80
CA LEU A 13 -8.51 18.63 25.85
C LEU A 13 -8.82 17.51 26.87
N GLY A 14 -9.99 16.89 26.74
CA GLY A 14 -10.44 15.79 27.57
C GLY A 14 -11.23 16.20 28.83
N HIS A 15 -11.58 17.47 28.98
CA HIS A 15 -12.40 17.96 30.09
C HIS A 15 -13.90 17.73 29.83
N PHE A 16 -14.66 17.44 30.88
CA PHE A 16 -16.12 17.35 30.81
C PHE A 16 -16.75 18.73 31.07
N VAL A 17 -17.58 19.18 30.14
CA VAL A 17 -18.28 20.47 30.18
C VAL A 17 -19.79 20.22 30.17
N PRO A 18 -20.57 20.84 31.06
CA PRO A 18 -22.03 20.80 30.98
C PRO A 18 -22.54 21.39 29.67
N GLU A 19 -23.49 20.73 28.99
CA GLU A 19 -24.03 21.17 27.69
C GLU A 19 -24.62 22.58 27.78
N SER A 20 -25.22 22.96 28.91
CA SER A 20 -25.74 24.32 29.13
C SER A 20 -24.69 25.43 29.05
N LEU A 21 -23.41 25.10 29.24
CA LEU A 21 -22.28 26.03 29.17
C LEU A 21 -21.56 26.00 27.81
N ILE A 22 -22.02 25.16 26.87
CA ILE A 22 -21.48 25.09 25.51
C ILE A 22 -22.34 25.99 24.60
N PRO A 23 -21.74 26.89 23.81
CA PRO A 23 -22.49 27.69 22.86
C PRO A 23 -23.33 26.82 21.93
N ALA A 24 -24.59 27.19 21.70
CA ALA A 24 -25.53 26.41 20.88
C ALA A 24 -24.99 26.11 19.47
N VAL A 25 -24.27 27.05 18.86
CA VAL A 25 -23.62 26.87 17.55
C VAL A 25 -22.55 25.78 17.57
N ASP A 26 -21.84 25.62 18.68
CA ASP A 26 -20.80 24.61 18.84
C ASP A 26 -21.40 23.22 19.05
N LEU A 27 -22.52 23.12 19.79
CA LEU A 27 -23.31 21.89 19.90
C LEU A 27 -23.86 21.45 18.54
N LEU A 28 -24.45 22.37 17.78
CA LEU A 28 -24.96 22.09 16.42
C LEU A 28 -23.84 21.64 15.48
N ARG A 29 -22.66 22.24 15.59
CA ARG A 29 -21.49 21.84 14.78
C ARG A 29 -21.00 20.44 15.17
N ASP A 30 -20.87 20.17 16.47
CA ASP A 30 -20.44 18.87 16.99
C ASP A 30 -21.40 17.76 16.55
N ASP A 31 -22.71 17.99 16.66
CA ASP A 31 -23.75 17.06 16.23
C ASP A 31 -23.69 16.83 14.71
N LEU A 32 -23.55 17.89 13.91
CA LEU A 32 -23.42 17.80 12.45
C LEU A 32 -22.17 17.00 12.05
N THR A 33 -21.00 17.36 12.57
CA THR A 33 -19.74 16.71 12.23
C THR A 33 -19.74 15.26 12.68
N THR A 34 -20.18 14.97 13.90
CA THR A 34 -20.25 13.61 14.42
C THR A 34 -21.19 12.74 13.58
N ARG A 35 -22.36 13.27 13.22
CA ARG A 35 -23.32 12.55 12.38
C ARG A 35 -22.75 12.26 11.00
N LEU A 36 -22.21 13.27 10.29
CA LEU A 36 -21.64 13.09 8.95
C LEU A 36 -20.46 12.11 8.97
N CYS A 37 -19.58 12.17 9.98
CA CYS A 37 -18.48 11.22 10.11
C CYS A 37 -18.97 9.80 10.44
N THR A 38 -20.09 9.66 11.14
CA THR A 38 -20.71 8.35 11.41
C THR A 38 -21.31 7.76 10.14
N GLU A 39 -22.10 8.56 9.40
CA GLU A 39 -22.66 8.17 8.10
C GLU A 39 -21.55 7.77 7.11
N ALA A 40 -20.45 8.54 7.05
CA ALA A 40 -19.30 8.20 6.20
C ALA A 40 -18.63 6.86 6.59
N LYS A 41 -18.56 6.54 7.89
CA LYS A 41 -18.04 5.24 8.36
C LYS A 41 -18.96 4.09 7.98
N GLU A 42 -20.28 4.30 8.00
CA GLU A 42 -21.25 3.28 7.55
C GLU A 42 -21.07 2.96 6.07
N GLU A 43 -20.90 3.99 5.22
CA GLU A 43 -20.62 3.80 3.80
C GLU A 43 -19.26 3.14 3.56
N GLN A 44 -18.23 3.48 4.35
CA GLN A 44 -16.96 2.78 4.33
C GLN A 44 -17.11 1.27 4.63
N LEU A 45 -17.90 0.92 5.64
CA LEU A 45 -18.16 -0.48 5.99
C LEU A 45 -18.91 -1.21 4.87
N ARG A 46 -19.89 -0.56 4.22
CA ARG A 46 -20.58 -1.12 3.06
C ARG A 46 -19.63 -1.41 1.90
N LEU A 47 -18.73 -0.47 1.59
CA LEU A 47 -17.73 -0.64 0.54
C LEU A 47 -16.73 -1.75 0.87
N LEU A 48 -16.29 -1.87 2.14
CA LEU A 48 -15.41 -2.96 2.59
C LEU A 48 -16.10 -4.33 2.45
N ALA A 49 -17.34 -4.45 2.92
CA ALA A 49 -18.14 -5.67 2.78
C ALA A 49 -18.36 -6.03 1.31
N ARG A 50 -18.67 -5.03 0.46
CA ARG A 50 -18.84 -5.26 -0.98
C ARG A 50 -17.54 -5.70 -1.65
N LYS A 51 -16.40 -5.12 -1.29
CA LYS A 51 -15.10 -5.56 -1.81
C LYS A 51 -14.84 -7.04 -1.50
N ALA A 52 -15.11 -7.48 -0.27
CA ALA A 52 -14.94 -8.87 0.12
C ALA A 52 -15.89 -9.82 -0.64
N SER A 53 -17.16 -9.43 -0.80
CA SER A 53 -18.14 -10.18 -1.60
C SER A 53 -17.68 -10.34 -3.06
N ILE A 54 -17.18 -9.28 -3.69
CA ILE A 54 -16.71 -9.35 -5.08
C ILE A 54 -15.48 -10.25 -5.21
N ALA A 55 -14.56 -10.21 -4.24
CA ALA A 55 -13.41 -11.12 -4.23
C ALA A 55 -13.85 -12.59 -4.22
N GLN A 56 -14.83 -12.93 -3.37
CA GLN A 56 -15.41 -14.26 -3.28
C GLN A 56 -16.14 -14.66 -4.56
N GLU A 57 -16.91 -13.75 -5.17
CA GLU A 57 -17.59 -13.98 -6.46
C GLU A 57 -16.59 -14.30 -7.58
N ILE A 58 -15.46 -13.56 -7.64
CA ILE A 58 -14.39 -13.82 -8.61
C ILE A 58 -13.73 -15.18 -8.34
N GLU A 59 -13.42 -15.51 -7.09
CA GLU A 59 -12.81 -16.81 -6.72
C GLU A 59 -13.74 -17.97 -7.10
N ALA A 60 -15.02 -17.89 -6.75
CA ALA A 60 -16.01 -18.91 -7.11
C ALA A 60 -16.17 -19.08 -8.63
N PHE A 61 -16.13 -17.98 -9.39
CA PHE A 61 -16.16 -18.07 -10.86
C PHE A 61 -14.93 -18.78 -11.42
N MET A 62 -13.74 -18.50 -10.88
CA MET A 62 -12.50 -19.14 -11.32
C MET A 62 -12.52 -20.65 -11.04
N ASP A 63 -13.00 -21.05 -9.86
CA ASP A 63 -13.14 -22.45 -9.50
C ASP A 63 -14.12 -23.19 -10.43
N LEU A 64 -15.27 -22.57 -10.72
CA LEU A 64 -16.25 -23.11 -11.65
C LEU A 64 -15.66 -23.27 -13.06
N SER A 65 -15.00 -22.23 -13.57
CA SER A 65 -14.39 -22.25 -14.90
C SER A 65 -13.30 -23.31 -15.02
N ALA A 66 -12.50 -23.52 -13.97
CA ALA A 66 -11.46 -24.55 -13.99
C ALA A 66 -12.03 -25.97 -13.93
N ALA A 67 -13.11 -26.16 -13.16
CA ALA A 67 -13.83 -27.43 -13.07
C ALA A 67 -14.37 -27.89 -14.44
N GLU A 68 -14.82 -26.97 -15.30
CA GLU A 68 -15.28 -27.30 -16.67
C GLU A 68 -14.21 -28.00 -17.52
N TYR A 69 -12.92 -27.71 -17.27
CA TYR A 69 -11.80 -28.29 -18.01
C TYR A 69 -11.09 -29.42 -17.24
N GLY A 70 -11.65 -29.87 -16.11
CA GLY A 70 -11.07 -30.92 -15.29
C GLY A 70 -9.73 -30.55 -14.64
N VAL A 71 -9.41 -29.25 -14.59
CA VAL A 71 -8.20 -28.72 -13.98
C VAL A 71 -8.57 -28.13 -12.63
N GLN A 72 -7.88 -28.52 -11.55
CA GLN A 72 -7.97 -27.73 -10.33
C GLN A 72 -7.20 -26.42 -10.53
N TYR A 73 -7.85 -25.28 -10.30
CA TYR A 73 -7.18 -23.97 -10.27
C TYR A 73 -6.30 -23.85 -9.02
N GLY A 74 -5.29 -24.71 -8.91
CA GLY A 74 -4.46 -24.87 -7.71
C GLY A 74 -3.15 -24.06 -7.73
N GLY A 75 -2.90 -23.27 -8.77
CA GLY A 75 -1.53 -22.79 -9.03
C GLY A 75 -1.21 -21.39 -8.55
N THR A 76 -2.13 -20.44 -8.64
CA THR A 76 -1.87 -19.08 -8.14
C THR A 76 -3.17 -18.33 -7.99
N LYS A 77 -3.44 -17.87 -6.77
CA LYS A 77 -4.25 -16.68 -6.50
C LYS A 77 -3.59 -15.49 -7.19
N GLY A 78 -3.67 -15.46 -8.51
CA GLY A 78 -2.94 -14.58 -9.39
C GLY A 78 -3.81 -13.44 -9.89
N ASN A 79 -3.18 -12.55 -10.64
CA ASN A 79 -3.87 -11.49 -11.35
C ASN A 79 -4.81 -12.12 -12.39
N VAL A 80 -6.06 -11.65 -12.45
CA VAL A 80 -7.04 -12.10 -13.45
C VAL A 80 -7.77 -10.90 -14.03
N THR A 81 -8.07 -10.98 -15.32
CA THR A 81 -8.94 -10.05 -16.03
C THR A 81 -10.15 -10.83 -16.56
N LEU A 82 -11.32 -10.53 -16.02
CA LEU A 82 -12.60 -11.02 -16.53
C LEU A 82 -13.16 -9.97 -17.48
N THR A 83 -13.58 -10.39 -18.68
CA THR A 83 -14.17 -9.50 -19.68
C THR A 83 -15.58 -9.98 -19.97
N SER A 84 -16.55 -9.06 -20.05
CA SER A 84 -17.92 -9.42 -20.45
C SER A 84 -17.95 -9.98 -21.87
N PHE A 85 -18.97 -10.77 -22.19
CA PHE A 85 -19.07 -11.44 -23.50
C PHE A 85 -19.05 -10.47 -24.68
N ASP A 86 -19.70 -9.32 -24.54
CA ASP A 86 -19.70 -8.23 -25.54
C ASP A 86 -18.42 -7.38 -25.53
N GLY A 87 -17.49 -7.63 -24.59
CA GLY A 87 -16.27 -6.87 -24.42
C GLY A 87 -16.48 -5.45 -23.90
N ARG A 88 -17.66 -5.10 -23.37
CA ARG A 88 -17.93 -3.77 -22.84
C ARG A 88 -17.31 -3.54 -21.46
N PHE A 89 -17.29 -4.54 -20.60
CA PHE A 89 -16.86 -4.41 -19.22
C PHE A 89 -15.68 -5.30 -18.90
N GLN A 90 -14.80 -4.81 -18.02
CA GLN A 90 -13.72 -5.60 -17.45
C GLN A 90 -13.67 -5.48 -15.93
N VAL A 91 -13.42 -6.62 -15.28
CA VAL A 91 -13.08 -6.71 -13.87
C VAL A 91 -11.66 -7.26 -13.77
N VAL A 92 -10.76 -6.49 -13.16
CA VAL A 92 -9.37 -6.88 -12.96
C VAL A 92 -9.10 -7.06 -11.48
N ARG A 93 -8.77 -8.28 -11.08
CA ARG A 93 -8.19 -8.57 -9.75
C ARG A 93 -6.68 -8.64 -9.90
N ALA A 94 -5.96 -7.89 -9.07
CA ALA A 94 -4.51 -7.96 -8.96
C ALA A 94 -4.10 -8.24 -7.52
N ILE A 95 -3.12 -9.12 -7.32
CA ILE A 95 -2.53 -9.41 -6.02
C ILE A 95 -1.14 -8.78 -5.97
N GLY A 96 -0.98 -7.75 -5.14
CA GLY A 96 0.30 -7.12 -4.87
C GLY A 96 0.94 -7.69 -3.61
N GLU A 97 2.21 -8.06 -3.68
CA GLU A 97 2.97 -8.50 -2.51
C GLU A 97 3.58 -7.30 -1.80
N HIS A 98 3.30 -7.17 -0.51
CA HIS A 98 3.97 -6.22 0.36
C HIS A 98 5.26 -6.85 0.86
N ARG A 99 6.38 -6.29 0.43
CA ARG A 99 7.72 -6.71 0.83
C ARG A 99 8.14 -5.87 2.03
N LYS A 100 8.63 -6.53 3.08
CA LYS A 100 9.37 -5.88 4.16
C LYS A 100 10.82 -6.29 4.04
N PHE A 101 11.68 -5.40 4.48
CA PHE A 101 13.10 -5.64 4.55
C PHE A 101 13.47 -5.77 6.02
N ASP A 102 14.21 -6.82 6.33
CA ASP A 102 14.71 -7.08 7.68
C ASP A 102 16.10 -6.43 7.88
N GLU A 103 16.72 -6.70 9.02
CA GLU A 103 18.03 -6.16 9.41
C GLU A 103 19.17 -6.52 8.44
N ARG A 104 19.01 -7.54 7.59
CA ARG A 104 20.05 -7.95 6.62
C ARG A 104 20.29 -6.87 5.57
N LEU A 105 19.31 -6.00 5.30
CA LEU A 105 19.51 -4.87 4.40
C LEU A 105 20.59 -3.89 4.91
N GLN A 106 20.70 -3.74 6.23
CA GLN A 106 21.75 -2.93 6.85
C GLN A 106 23.13 -3.60 6.71
N THR A 107 23.18 -4.93 6.82
CA THR A 107 24.40 -5.72 6.59
C THR A 107 24.88 -5.58 5.15
N ALA A 108 23.97 -5.69 4.19
CA ALA A 108 24.28 -5.48 2.78
C ALA A 108 24.83 -4.08 2.49
N LYS A 109 24.28 -3.04 3.14
CA LYS A 109 24.79 -1.68 3.02
C LYS A 109 26.26 -1.60 3.47
N THR A 110 26.59 -2.18 4.63
CA THR A 110 27.96 -2.14 5.14
C THR A 110 28.94 -2.80 4.17
N LEU A 111 28.57 -3.93 3.56
CA LEU A 111 29.39 -4.59 2.54
C LEU A 111 29.56 -3.72 1.29
N ILE A 112 28.48 -3.07 0.81
CA ILE A 112 28.52 -2.15 -0.33
C ILE A 112 29.42 -0.94 -0.04
N ASP A 113 29.28 -0.32 1.13
CA ASP A 113 30.12 0.81 1.55
C ASP A 113 31.61 0.39 1.58
N GLY A 114 31.89 -0.84 2.03
CA GLY A 114 33.22 -1.45 2.02
C GLY A 114 33.80 -1.57 0.62
N CYS A 115 33.04 -2.16 -0.31
CA CYS A 115 33.44 -2.26 -1.72
C CYS A 115 33.72 -0.89 -2.33
N ILE A 116 32.81 0.06 -2.15
CA ILE A 116 32.92 1.43 -2.66
C ILE A 116 34.16 2.13 -2.10
N GLY A 117 34.40 2.00 -0.81
CA GLY A 117 35.57 2.58 -0.14
C GLY A 117 36.88 2.06 -0.73
N ARG A 118 36.98 0.74 -0.94
CA ARG A 118 38.14 0.10 -1.57
C ARG A 118 38.33 0.55 -3.01
N TRP A 119 37.26 0.60 -3.80
CA TRP A 119 37.34 1.01 -5.23
C TRP A 119 37.63 2.49 -5.41
N SER A 120 37.32 3.32 -4.41
CA SER A 120 37.57 4.76 -4.42
C SER A 120 38.96 5.13 -3.89
N GLU A 121 39.78 4.17 -3.48
CA GLU A 121 41.13 4.41 -2.99
C GLU A 121 42.03 4.96 -4.11
N GLY A 122 42.69 6.09 -3.86
CA GLY A 122 43.47 6.82 -4.88
C GLY A 122 42.63 7.67 -5.85
N SER A 123 41.31 7.71 -5.70
CA SER A 123 40.43 8.61 -6.47
C SER A 123 40.54 10.06 -5.98
N SER A 124 40.25 11.02 -6.86
CA SER A 124 40.21 12.44 -6.46
C SER A 124 39.08 12.68 -5.45
N ASN A 125 39.25 13.71 -4.61
CA ASN A 125 38.26 14.06 -3.58
C ASN A 125 36.87 14.34 -4.19
N GLU A 126 36.83 14.85 -5.42
CA GLU A 126 35.62 15.12 -6.18
C GLU A 126 34.89 13.83 -6.59
N ILE A 127 35.63 12.81 -7.02
CA ILE A 127 35.07 11.48 -7.38
C ILE A 127 34.52 10.80 -6.12
N ARG A 128 35.27 10.85 -5.03
CA ARG A 128 34.85 10.26 -3.75
C ARG A 128 33.57 10.93 -3.23
N ALA A 129 33.49 12.26 -3.30
CA ALA A 129 32.31 13.02 -2.92
C ALA A 129 31.09 12.70 -3.80
N LEU A 130 31.26 12.49 -5.11
CA LEU A 130 30.18 12.09 -6.01
C LEU A 130 29.63 10.71 -5.66
N VAL A 131 30.52 9.77 -5.36
CA VAL A 131 30.15 8.41 -4.97
C VAL A 131 29.44 8.42 -3.60
N ASP A 132 30.02 9.05 -2.58
CA ASP A 132 29.39 9.15 -1.26
C ASP A 132 28.03 9.86 -1.31
N HIS A 133 27.88 10.88 -2.15
CA HIS A 133 26.62 11.57 -2.36
C HIS A 133 25.60 10.70 -3.11
N ALA A 134 26.03 9.93 -4.10
CA ALA A 134 25.17 9.01 -4.83
C ALA A 134 24.62 7.91 -3.92
N PHE A 135 25.36 7.48 -2.90
CA PHE A 135 24.96 6.41 -1.98
C PHE A 135 24.41 6.90 -0.63
N ARG A 136 24.10 8.19 -0.49
CA ARG A 136 23.53 8.74 0.76
C ARG A 136 22.12 8.19 1.02
N VAL A 137 21.93 7.71 2.24
CA VAL A 137 20.62 7.42 2.82
C VAL A 137 19.79 8.70 2.94
N ASN A 138 18.47 8.51 2.90
CA ASN A 138 17.49 9.59 3.00
C ASN A 138 17.68 10.42 4.31
N LYS A 139 17.01 11.57 4.40
CA LYS A 139 17.17 12.54 5.52
C LYS A 139 16.92 11.95 6.94
N GLY A 140 16.37 10.73 7.06
CA GLY A 140 16.15 10.04 8.33
C GLY A 140 17.20 8.99 8.70
N GLY A 141 18.27 8.82 7.89
CA GLY A 141 19.27 7.76 8.12
C GLY A 141 18.81 6.35 7.72
N HIS A 142 17.68 6.24 6.99
CA HIS A 142 17.16 4.97 6.52
C HIS A 142 17.62 4.65 5.10
N VAL A 143 17.90 3.37 4.86
CA VAL A 143 18.26 2.81 3.55
C VAL A 143 17.16 3.13 2.53
N ASP A 144 17.52 3.78 1.42
CA ASP A 144 16.63 3.82 0.25
C ASP A 144 16.64 2.44 -0.40
N VAL A 145 15.59 1.68 -0.09
CA VAL A 145 15.47 0.30 -0.52
C VAL A 145 15.43 0.17 -2.04
N ASN A 146 14.81 1.12 -2.75
CA ASN A 146 14.73 1.06 -4.21
C ASN A 146 16.11 1.23 -4.84
N GLN A 147 16.92 2.12 -4.25
CA GLN A 147 18.28 2.34 -4.70
C GLN A 147 19.16 1.11 -4.46
N VAL A 148 19.10 0.51 -3.28
CA VAL A 148 19.85 -0.72 -2.97
C VAL A 148 19.43 -1.88 -3.86
N LEU A 149 18.12 -2.04 -4.13
CA LEU A 149 17.63 -3.05 -5.06
C LEU A 149 18.09 -2.81 -6.50
N SER A 150 18.27 -1.55 -6.91
CA SER A 150 18.72 -1.21 -8.27
C SER A 150 20.15 -1.69 -8.56
N LEU A 151 21.00 -1.81 -7.52
CA LEU A 151 22.39 -2.25 -7.64
C LEU A 151 22.51 -3.70 -8.11
N ARG A 152 21.49 -4.53 -7.88
CA ARG A 152 21.43 -5.91 -8.38
C ARG A 152 21.48 -6.02 -9.91
N LYS A 153 21.28 -4.91 -10.63
CA LYS A 153 21.39 -4.87 -12.10
C LYS A 153 22.85 -4.81 -12.57
N LEU A 154 23.78 -4.49 -11.67
CA LEU A 154 25.20 -4.37 -11.99
C LEU A 154 25.87 -5.74 -11.84
N ASP A 155 26.42 -6.26 -12.93
CA ASP A 155 27.16 -7.52 -12.94
C ASP A 155 28.62 -7.31 -12.55
N ILE A 156 28.86 -7.17 -11.24
CA ILE A 156 30.19 -6.97 -10.68
C ILE A 156 30.69 -8.28 -10.06
N GLN A 157 31.92 -8.66 -10.39
CA GLN A 157 32.48 -9.97 -10.05
C GLN A 157 33.16 -10.06 -8.68
N ASP A 158 33.29 -8.93 -7.98
CA ASP A 158 33.88 -8.85 -6.64
C ASP A 158 33.11 -9.74 -5.63
N ALA A 159 33.85 -10.48 -4.81
CA ALA A 159 33.27 -11.47 -3.90
C ALA A 159 32.42 -10.83 -2.80
N GLU A 160 32.89 -9.74 -2.21
CA GLU A 160 32.19 -8.98 -1.16
C GLU A 160 30.94 -8.30 -1.74
N TRP A 161 31.01 -7.83 -2.99
CA TRP A 161 29.85 -7.32 -3.72
C TRP A 161 28.78 -8.39 -3.93
N LYS A 162 29.18 -9.60 -4.34
CA LYS A 162 28.24 -10.73 -4.50
C LYS A 162 27.58 -11.12 -3.19
N GLU A 163 28.34 -11.14 -2.09
CA GLU A 163 27.80 -11.35 -0.74
C GLU A 163 26.79 -10.26 -0.37
N ALA A 164 27.07 -9.00 -0.68
CA ALA A 164 26.13 -7.91 -0.46
C ALA A 164 24.84 -8.09 -1.28
N MET A 165 24.93 -8.48 -2.55
CA MET A 165 23.76 -8.73 -3.41
C MET A 165 22.92 -9.92 -2.90
N GLN A 166 23.58 -10.95 -2.37
CA GLN A 166 22.93 -12.08 -1.74
C GLN A 166 22.21 -11.66 -0.45
N ALA A 167 22.86 -10.90 0.42
CA ALA A 167 22.26 -10.36 1.63
C ALA A 167 21.03 -9.47 1.34
N ILE A 168 21.05 -8.69 0.25
CA ILE A 168 19.88 -7.92 -0.22
C ILE A 168 18.75 -8.88 -0.59
N ALA A 169 19.04 -9.95 -1.34
CA ALA A 169 18.02 -10.90 -1.76
C ALA A 169 17.38 -11.60 -0.57
N ASP A 170 18.20 -11.98 0.42
CA ASP A 170 17.76 -12.67 1.64
C ASP A 170 17.03 -11.74 2.62
N ALA A 171 17.27 -10.42 2.53
CA ALA A 171 16.54 -9.42 3.32
C ALA A 171 15.08 -9.24 2.86
N ILE A 172 14.73 -9.68 1.65
CA ILE A 172 13.37 -9.50 1.09
C ILE A 172 12.46 -10.56 1.68
N THR A 173 11.56 -10.14 2.56
CA THR A 173 10.49 -11.01 3.08
C THR A 173 9.12 -10.52 2.59
N VAL A 174 8.28 -11.44 2.12
CA VAL A 174 6.88 -11.12 1.80
C VAL A 174 6.09 -11.13 3.10
N VAL A 175 5.62 -9.95 3.53
CA VAL A 175 4.94 -9.76 4.82
C VAL A 175 3.42 -9.70 4.66
N GLY A 176 2.92 -9.55 3.43
CA GLY A 176 1.50 -9.65 3.16
C GLY A 176 1.18 -9.63 1.67
N LYS A 177 -0.07 -9.96 1.35
CA LYS A 177 -0.64 -9.80 0.01
C LYS A 177 -1.81 -8.84 0.10
N ALA A 178 -1.81 -7.83 -0.76
CA ALA A 178 -2.94 -6.93 -0.92
C ALA A 178 -3.66 -7.26 -2.22
N GLU A 179 -4.97 -7.42 -2.12
CA GLU A 179 -5.84 -7.61 -3.27
C GLU A 179 -6.44 -6.28 -3.72
N TYR A 180 -6.28 -6.00 -5.01
CA TYR A 180 -6.79 -4.83 -5.70
C TYR A 180 -7.80 -5.27 -6.76
N ILE A 181 -9.02 -4.77 -6.67
CA ILE A 181 -10.07 -5.03 -7.66
C ILE A 181 -10.35 -3.71 -8.38
N ARG A 182 -10.36 -3.74 -9.72
CA ARG A 182 -10.60 -2.58 -10.58
C ARG A 182 -11.68 -2.92 -11.60
N PHE A 183 -12.52 -1.94 -11.89
CA PHE A 183 -13.60 -2.05 -12.87
C PHE A 183 -13.33 -1.11 -14.02
N TYR A 184 -13.68 -1.54 -15.23
CA TYR A 184 -13.51 -0.74 -16.43
C TYR A 184 -14.72 -0.88 -17.36
N GLU A 185 -14.97 0.18 -18.11
CA GLU A 185 -15.92 0.21 -19.21
C GLU A 185 -15.22 0.64 -20.50
N LYS A 186 -15.54 -0.03 -21.60
CA LYS A 186 -15.02 0.27 -22.92
C LYS A 186 -15.67 1.55 -23.46
N THR A 187 -14.86 2.51 -23.84
CA THR A 187 -15.29 3.77 -24.45
C THR A 187 -15.63 3.55 -25.93
N GLY A 188 -16.32 4.52 -26.55
CA GLY A 188 -16.59 4.50 -28.00
C GLY A 188 -15.33 4.48 -28.88
N THR A 189 -14.17 4.84 -28.33
CA THR A 189 -12.85 4.74 -29.00
C THR A 189 -12.21 3.36 -28.89
N GLY A 190 -12.83 2.43 -28.15
CA GLY A 190 -12.33 1.08 -27.92
C GLY A 190 -11.37 0.94 -26.73
N ALA A 191 -11.00 2.04 -26.08
CA ALA A 191 -10.16 2.03 -24.87
C ALA A 191 -10.99 1.71 -23.62
N TYR A 192 -10.37 1.14 -22.59
CA TYR A 192 -11.03 0.92 -21.30
C TYR A 192 -10.80 2.08 -20.35
N LYS A 193 -11.89 2.69 -19.86
CA LYS A 193 -11.86 3.72 -18.83
C LYS A 193 -12.22 3.11 -17.47
N ALA A 194 -11.45 3.45 -16.44
CA ALA A 194 -11.72 2.97 -15.09
C ALA A 194 -13.03 3.54 -14.55
N ILE A 195 -13.85 2.67 -13.96
CA ILE A 195 -15.00 3.05 -13.14
C ILE A 195 -14.46 3.28 -11.72
N VAL A 196 -14.32 4.54 -11.34
CA VAL A 196 -13.69 4.95 -10.09
C VAL A 196 -14.74 5.07 -8.99
N ILE A 197 -14.52 4.36 -7.88
CA ILE A 197 -15.32 4.46 -6.66
C ILE A 197 -14.52 5.30 -5.66
N ASP A 198 -14.62 6.62 -5.79
CA ASP A 198 -13.92 7.60 -4.96
C ASP A 198 -14.85 8.79 -4.75
N TRP A 199 -15.28 9.04 -3.51
CA TRP A 199 -16.23 10.09 -3.17
C TRP A 199 -15.75 11.49 -3.59
N SER A 200 -14.44 11.70 -3.70
CA SER A 200 -13.88 12.98 -4.18
C SER A 200 -13.94 13.17 -5.70
N LYS A 201 -14.30 12.11 -6.45
CA LYS A 201 -14.28 12.06 -7.91
C LYS A 201 -15.62 11.65 -8.52
N LEU A 202 -16.64 11.40 -7.71
CA LEU A 202 -18.04 11.25 -8.13
C LEU A 202 -18.63 12.62 -8.49
#